data_AF-A0A8S9N5S7-F1
#
_entry.id   AF-A0A8S9N5S7-F1
#
_cell.length_a   1.000
_cell.length_b   1.000
_cell.length_c   1.000
_cell.angle_alpha   90.00
_cell.angle_beta   90.00
_cell.angle_gamma   90.00
#
_symmetry.space_group_name_H-M   'P 1'
#
loop_
_entity.id
_entity.type
_entity.pdbx_description
1 polymer ?
#
loop_
_entity_poly.entity_id
_entity_poly.type
_entity_poly.pdbx_seq_one_letter_code
_entity_poly.pdbx_strand_id
1 'polypeptide(L)'
;MITRVSSSVRNNSSTSSLSLSGKYYAKDVAPVPVYGNILVLMLCTPDISSKDCSLCLETSVDYYKKWFHTKRGTILLRPSCFFRWELYNFSGAFDNINDKKVSVGIILAIVVGIVVIIVLISVGLVIFKRKKKNQDMQLPTESVQFDFKTIEAATSNFSDANKLGAGGFGEVYKGILMNGTEVAVKRLSKTSGQGEGEFKNEVVVVAKLQHRNLVRLLGFSLQGEEKLLVYEFVPNKSLDYFLVDASKRILLDWTTRHNIIGGISRGILYLHQDSRLKIIHRDLKASNILLDADMNPKIADFGMARIFGMDQTVDNTSRVVGTFGYMPPEYVTHGQFSMKSDVYSFGVLILEIISGKKNSSFYQIDGLVNNLVTYVWRLWENKSLPDLIDLGIKEDCNIDEVVRYIHIGLLCVQENPADRPTMSTIHQMLTTSSITLPVPLPPGFFFGNRSGTTSSSQGLEPNQSSSKSFTCSVDEATITEVNPR
;
A
#
# COMPACT_ATOMS: atom_id res chain seq x y z
N MET A 1 -17.64 4.54 -47.79
CA MET A 1 -16.46 3.99 -48.51
C MET A 1 -16.14 2.55 -48.11
N ILE A 2 -16.14 2.20 -46.81
CA ILE A 2 -16.08 0.78 -46.34
C ILE A 2 -17.37 -0.01 -46.67
N THR A 3 -18.46 0.68 -47.01
CA THR A 3 -19.73 0.08 -47.47
C THR A 3 -19.59 -0.71 -48.78
N ARG A 4 -18.66 -0.34 -49.68
CA ARG A 4 -18.41 -1.10 -50.93
C ARG A 4 -17.67 -2.43 -50.68
N VAL A 5 -16.85 -2.49 -49.64
CA VAL A 5 -16.14 -3.71 -49.24
C VAL A 5 -17.11 -4.71 -48.57
N SER A 6 -18.05 -4.23 -47.75
CA SER A 6 -19.15 -5.06 -47.21
C SER A 6 -20.01 -5.70 -48.31
N SER A 7 -20.24 -5.02 -49.44
CA SER A 7 -20.95 -5.62 -50.59
C SER A 7 -20.12 -6.65 -51.37
N SER A 8 -18.79 -6.50 -51.44
CA SER A 8 -17.88 -7.46 -52.09
C SER A 8 -17.77 -8.77 -51.28
N VAL A 9 -17.73 -8.66 -49.94
CA VAL A 9 -17.80 -9.80 -49.00
C VAL A 9 -19.12 -10.55 -49.12
N ARG A 10 -20.24 -9.83 -49.28
CA ARG A 10 -21.57 -10.44 -49.53
C ARG A 10 -21.58 -11.31 -50.80
N ASN A 11 -21.04 -10.83 -51.92
CA ASN A 11 -21.08 -11.57 -53.18
C ASN A 11 -20.15 -12.79 -53.23
N ASN A 12 -19.00 -12.75 -52.54
CA ASN A 12 -18.10 -13.91 -52.44
C ASN A 12 -18.60 -14.97 -51.44
N SER A 13 -19.46 -14.59 -50.49
CA SER A 13 -20.11 -15.56 -49.58
C SER A 13 -21.25 -16.36 -50.26
N SER A 14 -21.78 -15.89 -51.39
CA SER A 14 -22.87 -16.54 -52.14
C SER A 14 -22.40 -17.48 -53.26
N THR A 15 -21.10 -17.66 -53.46
CA THR A 15 -20.55 -18.57 -54.49
C THR A 15 -19.50 -19.51 -53.90
N SER A 16 -19.93 -20.63 -53.32
CA SER A 16 -19.18 -21.90 -53.42
C SER A 16 -20.01 -23.07 -52.91
N SER A 17 -20.50 -23.84 -53.87
CA SER A 17 -20.93 -25.22 -53.72
C SER A 17 -19.82 -26.08 -53.09
N LEU A 18 -20.24 -27.07 -52.30
CA LEU A 18 -19.41 -28.06 -51.59
C LEU A 18 -18.12 -28.45 -52.34
N SER A 19 -17.02 -27.87 -51.89
CA SER A 19 -15.65 -28.30 -52.13
C SER A 19 -14.92 -28.07 -50.81
N LEU A 20 -14.03 -28.99 -50.41
CA LEU A 20 -13.30 -28.98 -49.13
C LEU A 20 -12.35 -27.76 -48.91
N SER A 21 -12.47 -26.71 -49.73
CA SER A 21 -11.69 -25.46 -49.65
C SER A 21 -12.57 -24.19 -49.48
N GLY A 22 -13.62 -24.25 -48.67
CA GLY A 22 -14.47 -23.08 -48.36
C GLY A 22 -13.64 -21.93 -47.78
N LYS A 23 -13.35 -20.90 -48.58
CA LYS A 23 -12.56 -19.74 -48.15
C LYS A 23 -13.46 -18.82 -47.31
N TYR A 24 -13.39 -18.91 -45.98
CA TYR A 24 -14.10 -18.02 -45.04
C TYR A 24 -13.47 -16.62 -44.90
N TYR A 25 -12.75 -16.17 -45.94
CA TYR A 25 -12.03 -14.92 -45.94
C TYR A 25 -12.24 -14.18 -47.25
N ALA A 26 -12.32 -12.86 -47.16
CA ALA A 26 -12.36 -11.97 -48.31
C ALA A 26 -11.23 -10.95 -48.20
N LYS A 27 -10.53 -10.75 -49.32
CA LYS A 27 -9.52 -9.71 -49.51
C LYS A 27 -10.02 -8.80 -50.62
N ASP A 28 -10.03 -7.50 -50.36
CA ASP A 28 -10.39 -6.51 -51.37
C ASP A 28 -9.50 -5.27 -51.26
N VAL A 29 -9.43 -4.52 -52.36
CA VAL A 29 -8.68 -3.26 -52.47
C VAL A 29 -9.68 -2.14 -52.71
N ALA A 30 -9.72 -1.18 -51.80
CA ALA A 30 -10.61 -0.03 -51.91
C ALA A 30 -9.81 1.28 -52.06
N PRO A 31 -10.15 2.14 -53.03
CA PRO A 31 -9.53 3.47 -53.12
C PRO A 31 -10.06 4.37 -52.00
N VAL A 32 -9.19 5.18 -51.40
CA VAL A 32 -9.51 6.18 -50.36
C VAL A 32 -8.92 7.55 -50.77
N PRO A 33 -9.67 8.67 -50.69
CA PRO A 33 -9.31 9.93 -51.35
C PRO A 33 -8.11 10.67 -50.75
N VAL A 34 -7.57 10.18 -49.62
CA VAL A 34 -6.44 10.79 -48.89
C VAL A 34 -5.22 9.86 -48.83
N TYR A 35 -5.41 8.54 -48.97
CA TYR A 35 -4.39 7.54 -48.67
C TYR A 35 -4.09 6.56 -49.82
N GLY A 36 -4.76 6.70 -50.97
CA GLY A 36 -4.65 5.75 -52.07
C GLY A 36 -5.40 4.45 -51.80
N ASN A 37 -4.88 3.33 -52.31
CA ASN A 37 -5.49 2.01 -52.16
C ASN A 37 -5.22 1.43 -50.78
N ILE A 38 -6.27 0.99 -50.07
CA ILE A 38 -6.14 0.24 -48.81
C ILE A 38 -6.41 -1.24 -49.05
N LEU A 39 -5.71 -2.09 -48.30
CA LEU A 39 -5.94 -3.53 -48.29
C LEU A 39 -6.78 -3.89 -47.08
N VAL A 40 -7.88 -4.59 -47.30
CA VAL A 40 -8.80 -5.01 -46.26
C VAL A 40 -8.86 -6.53 -46.21
N LEU A 41 -8.78 -7.08 -45.00
CA LEU A 41 -8.94 -8.51 -44.71
C LEU A 41 -10.05 -8.69 -43.69
N MET A 42 -11.02 -9.53 -44.03
CA MET A 42 -12.14 -9.90 -43.16
C MET A 42 -12.29 -11.41 -43.10
N LEU A 43 -12.47 -11.95 -41.89
CA LEU A 43 -12.70 -13.38 -41.65
C LEU A 43 -13.83 -13.60 -40.64
N CYS A 44 -14.52 -14.72 -40.75
CA CYS A 44 -15.47 -15.22 -39.77
C CYS A 44 -15.07 -16.64 -39.33
N THR A 45 -15.48 -17.04 -38.13
CA THR A 45 -15.32 -18.42 -37.69
C THR A 45 -16.26 -19.34 -38.49
N PRO A 46 -15.87 -20.59 -38.79
CA PRO A 46 -16.62 -21.46 -39.70
C PRO A 46 -17.95 -21.98 -39.12
N ASP A 47 -18.19 -21.78 -37.83
CA ASP A 47 -19.33 -22.27 -37.05
C ASP A 47 -20.55 -21.33 -37.05
N ILE A 48 -20.47 -20.17 -37.70
CA ILE A 48 -21.56 -19.18 -37.70
C ILE A 48 -22.29 -19.07 -39.04
N SER A 49 -23.54 -18.62 -39.00
CA SER A 49 -24.33 -18.39 -40.22
C SER A 49 -23.79 -17.21 -41.02
N SER A 50 -24.05 -17.17 -42.34
CA SER A 50 -23.70 -16.03 -43.20
C SER A 50 -24.31 -14.70 -42.71
N LYS A 51 -25.51 -14.77 -42.12
CA LYS A 51 -26.19 -13.62 -41.53
C LYS A 51 -25.45 -13.08 -40.30
N ASP A 52 -25.00 -13.96 -39.41
CA ASP A 52 -24.27 -13.60 -38.19
C ASP A 52 -22.85 -13.11 -38.50
N CYS A 53 -22.21 -13.72 -39.49
CA CYS A 53 -20.92 -13.25 -40.01
C CYS A 53 -21.03 -11.81 -40.55
N SER A 54 -22.06 -11.54 -41.37
CA SER A 54 -22.30 -10.21 -41.93
C SER A 54 -22.54 -9.18 -40.81
N LEU A 55 -23.39 -9.51 -39.83
CA LEU A 55 -23.67 -8.64 -38.70
C LEU A 55 -22.41 -8.34 -37.87
N CYS A 56 -21.57 -9.35 -37.60
CA CYS A 56 -20.34 -9.19 -36.85
C CYS A 56 -19.32 -8.28 -37.56
N LEU A 57 -19.15 -8.47 -38.87
CA LEU A 57 -18.23 -7.66 -39.68
C LEU A 57 -18.74 -6.22 -39.84
N GLU A 58 -20.03 -6.00 -40.08
CA GLU A 58 -20.63 -4.66 -40.19
C GLU A 58 -20.50 -3.89 -38.87
N THR A 59 -20.81 -4.54 -37.74
CA THR A 59 -20.66 -3.95 -36.41
C THR A 59 -19.20 -3.58 -36.12
N SER A 60 -18.24 -4.37 -36.62
CA SER A 60 -16.81 -4.10 -36.47
C SER A 60 -16.36 -2.89 -37.27
N VAL A 61 -16.85 -2.76 -38.50
CA VAL A 61 -16.62 -1.60 -39.35
C VAL A 61 -17.22 -0.33 -38.75
N ASP A 62 -18.44 -0.38 -38.24
CA ASP A 62 -19.10 0.79 -37.68
C ASP A 62 -18.47 1.22 -36.36
N TYR A 63 -18.03 0.27 -35.53
CA TYR A 63 -17.24 0.55 -34.34
C TYR A 63 -15.94 1.27 -34.70
N TYR A 64 -15.22 0.83 -35.75
CA TYR A 64 -14.04 1.52 -36.24
C TYR A 64 -14.35 2.95 -36.71
N LYS A 65 -15.38 3.15 -37.53
CA LYS A 65 -15.78 4.49 -38.01
C LYS A 65 -16.06 5.44 -36.85
N LYS A 66 -16.71 4.94 -35.79
CA LYS A 66 -17.11 5.76 -34.65
C LYS A 66 -15.90 6.18 -33.79
N TRP A 67 -14.99 5.27 -33.51
CA TRP A 67 -13.96 5.46 -32.47
C TRP A 67 -12.54 5.68 -33.00
N PHE A 68 -12.26 5.29 -34.24
CA PHE A 68 -10.88 5.21 -34.75
C PHE A 68 -10.71 5.84 -36.14
N HIS A 69 -11.62 6.72 -36.58
CA HIS A 69 -11.60 7.31 -37.93
C HIS A 69 -10.31 8.07 -38.29
N THR A 70 -9.53 8.52 -37.30
CA THR A 70 -8.26 9.23 -37.50
C THR A 70 -7.03 8.32 -37.54
N LYS A 71 -7.17 7.03 -37.22
CA LYS A 71 -6.04 6.08 -37.15
C LYS A 71 -5.71 5.49 -38.53
N ARG A 72 -4.42 5.32 -38.82
CA ARG A 72 -3.94 4.66 -40.04
C ARG A 72 -3.77 3.17 -39.77
N GLY A 73 -4.65 2.36 -40.36
CA GLY A 73 -4.71 0.92 -40.15
C GLY A 73 -5.36 0.53 -38.82
N THR A 74 -5.93 -0.67 -38.76
CA THR A 74 -6.49 -1.24 -37.52
C THR A 74 -6.56 -2.76 -37.57
N ILE A 75 -6.62 -3.37 -36.39
CA ILE A 75 -6.96 -4.78 -36.18
C ILE A 75 -8.07 -4.83 -35.14
N LEU A 76 -9.20 -5.42 -35.50
CA LEU A 76 -10.33 -5.67 -34.62
C LEU A 76 -10.58 -7.17 -34.53
N LEU A 77 -10.39 -7.74 -33.34
CA LEU A 77 -10.76 -9.12 -33.02
C LEU A 77 -12.12 -9.12 -32.29
N ARG A 78 -13.03 -9.96 -32.75
CA ARG A 78 -14.24 -10.36 -32.03
C ARG A 78 -14.26 -11.89 -31.91
N PRO A 79 -15.04 -12.45 -30.98
CA PRO A 79 -15.14 -13.91 -30.80
C PRO A 79 -15.47 -14.66 -32.09
N SER A 80 -16.31 -14.07 -32.96
CA SER A 80 -16.83 -14.73 -34.17
C SER A 80 -16.34 -14.11 -35.49
N CYS A 81 -15.62 -12.99 -35.45
CA CYS A 81 -15.12 -12.35 -36.67
C CYS A 81 -13.87 -11.50 -36.44
N PHE A 82 -13.16 -11.26 -37.54
CA PHE A 82 -11.90 -10.52 -37.59
C PHE A 82 -11.98 -9.47 -38.69
N PHE A 83 -11.52 -8.26 -38.38
CA PHE A 83 -11.42 -7.15 -39.34
C PHE A 83 -10.04 -6.49 -39.22
N ARG A 84 -9.31 -6.43 -40.32
CA ARG A 84 -8.03 -5.71 -40.42
C ARG A 84 -7.97 -4.90 -41.70
N TRP A 85 -7.41 -3.71 -41.65
CA TRP A 85 -7.03 -2.98 -42.84
C TRP A 85 -5.72 -2.24 -42.64
N GLU A 86 -4.92 -2.15 -43.70
CA GLU A 86 -3.59 -1.52 -43.68
C GLU A 86 -3.26 -0.84 -45.03
N LEU A 87 -2.24 0.02 -45.01
CA LEU A 87 -1.72 0.74 -46.18
C LEU A 87 -0.62 -0.03 -46.94
N TYR A 88 -0.04 -1.06 -46.34
CA TYR A 88 1.03 -1.86 -46.92
C TYR A 88 0.56 -3.30 -47.18
N ASN A 89 1.25 -4.02 -48.07
CA ASN A 89 0.91 -5.40 -48.37
C ASN A 89 1.07 -6.28 -47.12
N PHE A 90 0.15 -7.24 -46.92
CA PHE A 90 0.28 -8.22 -45.84
C PHE A 90 1.48 -9.11 -46.14
N SER A 91 2.66 -8.73 -45.64
CA SER A 91 3.93 -9.42 -45.93
C SER A 91 3.83 -10.93 -45.70
N GLY A 92 3.97 -11.72 -46.79
CA GLY A 92 4.29 -13.15 -46.76
C GLY A 92 3.28 -14.13 -46.17
N ALA A 93 2.10 -13.70 -45.69
CA ALA A 93 1.15 -14.61 -45.01
C ALA A 93 0.37 -15.53 -45.98
N PHE A 94 0.31 -15.21 -47.27
CA PHE A 94 -0.45 -15.99 -48.27
C PHE A 94 0.28 -16.20 -49.59
N ASP A 95 1.51 -15.71 -49.73
CA ASP A 95 2.33 -15.97 -50.91
C ASP A 95 3.05 -17.31 -50.68
N ASN A 96 2.46 -18.36 -51.27
CA ASN A 96 2.86 -19.78 -51.34
C ASN A 96 1.97 -20.75 -50.53
N ILE A 97 0.68 -20.81 -50.88
CA ILE A 97 -0.03 -22.10 -50.84
C ILE A 97 0.04 -22.70 -52.25
N ASN A 98 1.23 -23.14 -52.63
CA ASN A 98 1.37 -24.26 -53.54
C ASN A 98 1.40 -25.49 -52.66
N ASP A 99 0.53 -26.47 -52.93
CA ASP A 99 0.38 -27.75 -52.24
C ASP A 99 1.71 -28.45 -51.95
N LYS A 100 2.37 -28.09 -50.86
CA LYS A 100 3.42 -28.89 -50.24
C LYS A 100 2.82 -29.55 -49.02
N LYS A 101 2.52 -30.84 -49.16
CA LYS A 101 2.21 -31.74 -48.03
C LYS A 101 3.23 -31.48 -46.92
N VAL A 102 2.76 -30.96 -45.79
CA VAL A 102 3.59 -30.79 -44.59
C VAL A 102 4.11 -32.19 -44.22
N SER A 103 5.42 -32.38 -44.31
CA SER A 103 6.04 -33.67 -43.99
C SER A 103 5.75 -34.02 -42.53
N VAL A 104 5.39 -35.27 -42.27
CA VAL A 104 5.16 -35.83 -40.92
C VAL A 104 6.33 -35.50 -39.98
N GLY A 105 7.55 -35.39 -40.51
CA GLY A 105 8.73 -34.99 -39.74
C GLY A 105 8.66 -33.59 -39.13
N ILE A 106 8.02 -32.62 -39.81
CA ILE A 106 7.86 -31.25 -39.29
C ILE A 106 6.83 -31.24 -38.15
N ILE A 107 5.74 -31.99 -38.30
CA ILE A 107 4.72 -32.12 -37.25
C ILE A 107 5.33 -32.77 -36.00
N LEU A 108 6.10 -33.84 -36.17
CA LEU A 108 6.81 -34.49 -35.06
C LEU A 108 7.80 -33.55 -34.37
N ALA A 109 8.55 -32.75 -35.12
CA ALA A 109 9.48 -31.78 -34.55
C ALA A 109 8.79 -30.70 -33.71
N ILE A 110 7.64 -30.18 -34.19
CA ILE A 110 6.84 -29.19 -33.45
C ILE A 110 6.26 -29.80 -32.17
N VAL A 111 5.71 -31.02 -32.25
CA VAL A 111 5.15 -31.72 -31.09
C VAL A 111 6.24 -31.98 -30.04
N VAL A 112 7.41 -32.47 -30.46
CA VAL A 112 8.56 -32.67 -29.56
C VAL A 112 8.99 -31.34 -28.93
N GLY A 113 9.06 -30.25 -29.71
CA GLY A 113 9.39 -28.93 -29.19
C GLY A 113 8.42 -28.43 -28.13
N ILE A 114 7.11 -28.59 -28.35
CA ILE A 114 6.07 -28.20 -27.39
C ILE A 114 6.16 -29.03 -26.11
N VAL A 115 6.37 -30.34 -26.23
CA VAL A 115 6.52 -31.23 -25.06
C VAL A 115 7.74 -30.84 -24.24
N VAL A 116 8.88 -30.56 -24.87
CA VAL A 116 10.08 -30.10 -24.18
C VAL A 116 9.83 -28.78 -23.45
N ILE A 117 9.15 -27.81 -24.06
CA ILE A 117 8.82 -26.54 -23.42
C ILE A 117 7.92 -26.76 -22.19
N ILE A 118 6.90 -27.62 -22.29
CA ILE A 118 6.01 -27.94 -21.17
C ILE A 118 6.78 -28.61 -20.03
N VAL A 119 7.70 -29.53 -20.34
CA VAL A 119 8.57 -30.17 -19.35
C VAL A 119 9.48 -29.14 -18.69
N LEU A 120 10.09 -28.23 -19.45
CA LEU A 120 10.93 -27.16 -18.89
C LEU A 120 10.15 -26.20 -17.99
N ILE A 121 8.93 -25.82 -18.39
CA ILE A 121 8.04 -24.97 -17.58
C ILE A 121 7.64 -25.70 -16.30
N SER A 122 7.22 -26.96 -16.39
CA SER A 122 6.83 -27.75 -15.21
C SER A 122 8.00 -27.99 -14.25
N VAL A 123 9.19 -28.32 -14.75
CA VAL A 123 10.41 -28.41 -13.95
C VAL A 123 10.77 -27.05 -13.34
N GLY A 124 10.67 -25.97 -14.11
CA GLY A 124 10.86 -24.60 -13.63
C GLY A 124 9.89 -24.24 -12.50
N LEU A 125 8.62 -24.59 -12.63
CA LEU A 125 7.59 -24.40 -11.61
C LEU A 125 7.83 -25.27 -10.38
N VAL A 126 8.31 -26.51 -10.54
CA VAL A 126 8.67 -27.39 -9.43
C VAL A 126 9.90 -26.85 -8.69
N ILE A 127 10.93 -26.41 -9.41
CA ILE A 127 12.12 -25.77 -8.82
C ILE A 127 11.74 -24.46 -8.14
N PHE A 128 10.87 -23.65 -8.73
CA PHE A 128 10.39 -22.40 -8.14
C PHE A 128 9.54 -22.65 -6.88
N LYS A 129 8.65 -23.64 -6.91
CA LYS A 129 7.90 -24.10 -5.74
C LYS A 129 8.82 -24.69 -4.67
N ARG A 130 9.85 -25.45 -5.06
CA ARG A 130 10.88 -25.98 -4.13
C ARG A 130 11.75 -24.88 -3.55
N LYS A 131 12.15 -23.86 -4.32
CA LYS A 131 12.86 -22.68 -3.80
C LYS A 131 12.00 -21.85 -2.86
N LYS A 132 10.70 -21.70 -3.15
CA LYS A 132 9.73 -21.05 -2.26
C LYS A 132 9.53 -21.86 -0.96
N LYS A 133 9.61 -23.19 -1.03
CA LYS A 133 9.53 -24.09 0.13
C LYS A 133 10.86 -24.21 0.91
N ASN A 134 12.01 -24.03 0.25
CA ASN A 134 13.37 -24.08 0.83
C ASN A 134 13.89 -22.72 1.31
N GLN A 135 13.10 -21.64 1.27
CA GLN A 135 13.29 -20.55 2.22
C GLN A 135 12.81 -21.02 3.60
N ASP A 136 13.45 -22.06 4.12
CA ASP A 136 13.29 -22.42 5.53
C ASP A 136 13.70 -21.20 6.34
N MET A 137 12.74 -20.76 7.13
CA MET A 137 12.79 -19.63 8.01
C MET A 137 13.89 -19.88 9.06
N GLN A 138 15.06 -19.26 8.92
CA GLN A 138 15.96 -19.10 10.06
C GLN A 138 15.33 -18.09 11.02
N LEU A 139 14.44 -18.59 11.88
CA LEU A 139 13.95 -17.86 13.05
C LEU A 139 15.16 -17.50 13.92
N PRO A 140 15.21 -16.29 14.50
CA PRO A 140 16.28 -15.92 15.40
C PRO A 140 16.35 -16.91 16.57
N THR A 141 17.53 -17.46 16.83
CA THR A 141 17.80 -18.44 17.90
C THR A 141 17.54 -17.85 19.31
N GLU A 142 17.42 -16.52 19.41
CA GLU A 142 17.23 -15.78 20.65
C GLU A 142 15.75 -15.71 21.10
N SER A 143 14.77 -15.96 20.23
CA SER A 143 13.35 -15.90 20.63
C SER A 143 12.81 -17.26 21.09
N VAL A 144 12.10 -17.25 22.23
CA VAL A 144 11.52 -18.46 22.82
C VAL A 144 10.30 -18.91 22.00
N GLN A 145 10.30 -20.17 21.56
CA GLN A 145 9.12 -20.78 20.97
C GLN A 145 8.28 -21.47 22.05
N PHE A 146 7.04 -21.03 22.21
CA PHE A 146 6.05 -21.63 23.09
C PHE A 146 5.28 -22.74 22.37
N ASP A 147 4.88 -23.77 23.11
CA ASP A 147 3.91 -24.74 22.62
C ASP A 147 2.50 -24.10 22.58
N PHE A 148 1.76 -24.36 21.51
CA PHE A 148 0.43 -23.77 21.32
C PHE A 148 -0.51 -24.09 22.48
N LYS A 149 -0.50 -25.32 23.01
CA LYS A 149 -1.38 -25.69 24.14
C LYS A 149 -1.05 -24.93 25.40
N THR A 150 0.22 -24.53 25.57
CA THR A 150 0.62 -23.68 26.69
C THR A 150 -0.03 -22.31 26.59
N ILE A 151 -0.07 -21.72 25.39
CA ILE A 151 -0.69 -20.42 25.15
C ILE A 151 -2.22 -20.50 25.17
N GLU A 152 -2.79 -21.57 24.62
CA GLU A 152 -4.22 -21.88 24.70
C GLU A 152 -4.67 -21.97 26.17
N ALA A 153 -3.95 -22.72 27.01
CA ALA A 153 -4.25 -22.79 28.44
C ALA A 153 -4.10 -21.43 29.13
N ALA A 154 -3.01 -20.70 28.85
CA ALA A 154 -2.73 -19.39 29.45
C ALA A 154 -3.81 -18.34 29.15
N THR A 155 -4.47 -18.45 27.99
CA THR A 155 -5.53 -17.54 27.53
C THR A 155 -6.94 -18.04 27.83
N SER A 156 -7.07 -19.15 28.56
CA SER A 156 -8.35 -19.84 28.80
C SER A 156 -9.08 -20.18 27.49
N ASN A 157 -8.36 -20.81 26.57
CA ASN A 157 -8.80 -21.17 25.23
C ASN A 157 -9.24 -19.95 24.39
N PHE A 158 -8.43 -18.88 24.43
CA PHE A 158 -8.72 -17.61 23.73
C PHE A 158 -10.13 -17.06 24.05
N SER A 159 -10.52 -17.12 25.33
CA SER A 159 -11.84 -16.67 25.78
C SER A 159 -12.07 -15.19 25.43
N ASP A 160 -13.28 -14.85 24.99
CA ASP A 160 -13.68 -13.45 24.78
C ASP A 160 -13.57 -12.59 26.04
N ALA A 161 -13.66 -13.20 27.24
CA ALA A 161 -13.45 -12.50 28.51
C ALA A 161 -12.01 -11.98 28.66
N ASN A 162 -11.05 -12.61 27.97
CA ASN A 162 -9.64 -12.22 27.97
C ASN A 162 -9.28 -11.35 26.76
N LYS A 163 -10.23 -11.01 25.88
CA LYS A 163 -9.95 -10.23 24.68
C LYS A 163 -9.61 -8.78 25.05
N LEU A 164 -8.41 -8.35 24.67
CA LEU A 164 -7.91 -6.99 24.87
C LEU A 164 -8.26 -6.07 23.70
N GLY A 165 -8.32 -6.62 22.48
CA GLY A 165 -8.65 -5.89 21.27
C GLY A 165 -8.65 -6.77 20.03
N ALA A 166 -9.11 -6.21 18.91
CA ALA A 166 -9.07 -6.84 17.59
C ALA A 166 -8.86 -5.75 16.52
N GLY A 167 -8.10 -6.08 15.48
CA GLY A 167 -7.87 -5.17 14.34
C GLY A 167 -7.48 -5.93 13.07
N GLY A 168 -7.03 -5.21 12.03
CA GLY A 168 -6.63 -5.80 10.75
C GLY A 168 -5.52 -6.86 10.85
N PHE A 169 -4.79 -6.85 11.97
CA PHE A 169 -3.67 -7.75 12.26
C PHE A 169 -4.04 -8.94 13.15
N GLY A 170 -5.32 -9.11 13.49
CA GLY A 170 -5.82 -10.21 14.32
C GLY A 170 -6.28 -9.76 15.71
N GLU A 171 -6.45 -10.75 16.58
CA GLU A 171 -7.04 -10.58 17.91
C GLU A 171 -5.95 -10.63 18.99
N VAL A 172 -6.09 -9.83 20.03
CA VAL A 172 -5.14 -9.78 21.15
C VAL A 172 -5.85 -10.22 22.42
N TYR A 173 -5.26 -11.17 23.14
CA TYR A 173 -5.80 -11.74 24.37
C TYR A 173 -4.83 -11.54 25.54
N LYS A 174 -5.37 -11.28 26.72
CA LYS A 174 -4.65 -11.40 27.98
C LYS A 174 -4.46 -12.87 28.31
N GLY A 175 -3.29 -13.24 28.80
CA GLY A 175 -3.03 -14.58 29.32
C GLY A 175 -2.15 -14.54 30.56
N ILE A 176 -2.13 -15.66 31.30
CA ILE A 176 -1.26 -15.87 32.44
C ILE A 176 -0.50 -17.17 32.21
N LEU A 177 0.82 -17.08 32.06
CA LEU A 177 1.68 -18.26 31.91
C LEU A 177 1.73 -19.06 33.22
N MET A 178 2.14 -20.33 33.15
CA MET A 178 2.21 -21.21 34.34
C MET A 178 3.10 -20.67 35.47
N ASN A 179 4.08 -19.83 35.13
CA ASN A 179 4.97 -19.16 36.09
C ASN A 179 4.36 -17.88 36.69
N GLY A 180 3.09 -17.57 36.42
CA GLY A 180 2.39 -16.37 36.87
C GLY A 180 2.64 -15.11 36.04
N THR A 181 3.45 -15.19 34.98
CA THR A 181 3.72 -14.02 34.13
C THR A 181 2.49 -13.66 33.30
N GLU A 182 2.00 -12.42 33.43
CA GLU A 182 0.95 -11.88 32.57
C GLU A 182 1.50 -11.55 31.17
N VAL A 183 0.77 -11.95 30.14
CA VAL A 183 1.16 -11.79 28.74
C VAL A 183 0.04 -11.24 27.88
N ALA A 184 0.40 -10.57 26.79
CA ALA A 184 -0.51 -10.23 25.70
C ALA A 184 -0.21 -11.13 24.50
N VAL A 185 -1.20 -11.90 24.06
CA VAL A 185 -1.08 -12.87 22.98
C VAL A 185 -1.79 -12.32 21.75
N LYS A 186 -1.02 -11.91 20.73
CA LYS A 186 -1.55 -11.50 19.43
C LYS A 186 -1.67 -12.73 18.53
N ARG A 187 -2.91 -13.14 18.26
CA ARG A 187 -3.27 -14.23 17.35
C ARG A 187 -3.51 -13.65 15.96
N LEU A 188 -2.59 -13.91 15.05
CA LEU A 188 -2.66 -13.34 13.71
C LEU A 188 -3.75 -14.03 12.88
N SER A 189 -4.45 -13.24 12.06
CA SER A 189 -5.54 -13.73 11.22
C SER A 189 -5.07 -14.81 10.23
N LYS A 190 -5.88 -15.86 10.07
CA LYS A 190 -5.64 -16.96 9.13
C LYS A 190 -5.93 -16.59 7.66
N THR A 191 -6.77 -15.58 7.44
CA THR A 191 -7.35 -15.28 6.11
C THR A 191 -6.56 -14.25 5.31
N SER A 192 -5.59 -13.56 5.90
CA SER A 192 -4.80 -12.55 5.21
C SER A 192 -3.45 -13.11 4.75
N GLY A 193 -3.15 -13.01 3.44
CA GLY A 193 -1.79 -13.27 2.93
C GLY A 193 -0.74 -12.28 3.47
N GLN A 194 -1.20 -11.25 4.18
CA GLN A 194 -0.41 -10.26 4.89
C GLN A 194 0.14 -10.77 6.23
N GLY A 195 -0.66 -11.54 6.99
CA GLY A 195 -0.32 -11.98 8.34
C GLY A 195 0.93 -12.88 8.43
N GLU A 196 1.24 -13.67 7.39
CA GLU A 196 2.48 -14.46 7.37
C GLU A 196 3.73 -13.57 7.24
N GLY A 197 3.67 -12.56 6.38
CA GLY A 197 4.76 -11.61 6.20
C GLY A 197 5.01 -10.77 7.45
N GLU A 198 3.93 -10.33 8.11
CA GLU A 198 4.00 -9.57 9.35
C GLU A 198 4.49 -10.40 10.52
N PHE A 199 4.01 -11.63 10.68
CA PHE A 199 4.53 -12.56 11.68
C PHE A 199 6.05 -12.70 11.56
N LYS A 200 6.52 -13.03 10.36
CA LYS A 200 7.95 -13.20 10.09
C LYS A 200 8.71 -11.92 10.41
N ASN A 201 8.19 -10.79 9.96
CA ASN A 201 8.83 -9.50 10.19
C ASN A 201 8.94 -9.20 11.68
N GLU A 202 7.86 -9.37 12.42
CA GLU A 202 7.77 -9.04 13.83
C GLU A 202 8.66 -9.96 14.68
N VAL A 203 8.70 -11.26 14.40
CA VAL A 203 9.65 -12.17 15.07
C VAL A 203 11.11 -11.81 14.75
N VAL A 204 11.43 -11.47 13.50
CA VAL A 204 12.81 -11.16 13.09
C VAL A 204 13.29 -9.81 13.64
N VAL A 205 12.41 -8.81 13.68
CA VAL A 205 12.69 -7.45 14.14
C VAL A 205 12.69 -7.40 15.66
N VAL A 206 11.58 -7.76 16.30
CA VAL A 206 11.37 -7.50 17.74
C VAL A 206 12.22 -8.40 18.63
N ALA A 207 12.56 -9.62 18.18
CA ALA A 207 13.48 -10.47 18.93
C ALA A 207 14.86 -9.83 19.18
N LYS A 208 15.24 -8.82 18.39
CA LYS A 208 16.53 -8.12 18.50
C LYS A 208 16.41 -6.76 19.20
N LEU A 209 15.22 -6.41 19.69
CA LEU A 209 14.96 -5.10 20.29
C LEU A 209 14.79 -5.23 21.80
N GLN A 210 15.57 -4.43 22.53
CA GLN A 210 15.44 -4.34 23.98
C GLN A 210 15.59 -2.88 24.40
N HIS A 211 14.47 -2.23 24.68
CA HIS A 211 14.47 -0.84 25.13
C HIS A 211 13.23 -0.58 25.99
N ARG A 212 13.36 0.28 27.01
CA ARG A 212 12.28 0.54 27.99
C ARG A 212 11.00 1.10 27.34
N ASN A 213 11.14 1.86 26.25
CA ASN A 213 10.04 2.47 25.51
C ASN A 213 9.57 1.64 24.30
N LEU A 214 9.92 0.36 24.22
CA LEU A 214 9.38 -0.57 23.23
C LEU A 214 8.69 -1.72 23.97
N VAL A 215 7.62 -2.27 23.39
CA VAL A 215 6.98 -3.49 23.92
C VAL A 215 7.88 -4.69 23.65
N ARG A 216 8.17 -5.46 24.68
CA ARG A 216 9.05 -6.62 24.60
C ARG A 216 8.30 -7.86 24.09
N LEU A 217 8.79 -8.45 23.01
CA LEU A 217 8.40 -9.80 22.59
C LEU A 217 9.05 -10.82 23.53
N LEU A 218 8.23 -11.66 24.15
CA LEU A 218 8.69 -12.76 25.01
C LEU A 218 8.97 -14.02 24.20
N GLY A 219 8.21 -14.20 23.12
CA GLY A 219 8.35 -15.34 22.23
C GLY A 219 7.21 -15.44 21.24
N PHE A 220 7.10 -16.59 20.59
CA PHE A 220 6.07 -16.86 19.59
C PHE A 220 5.61 -18.30 19.69
N SER A 221 4.46 -18.61 19.08
CA SER A 221 4.02 -19.99 18.87
C SER A 221 3.60 -20.17 17.41
N LEU A 222 4.05 -21.27 16.82
CA LEU A 222 3.77 -21.64 15.43
C LEU A 222 3.30 -23.10 15.40
N GLN A 223 2.02 -23.33 15.09
CA GLN A 223 1.46 -24.68 14.94
C GLN A 223 0.49 -24.73 13.76
N GLY A 224 0.87 -25.42 12.69
CA GLY A 224 0.07 -25.47 11.47
C GLY A 224 -0.14 -24.06 10.89
N GLU A 225 -1.39 -23.62 10.84
CA GLU A 225 -1.75 -22.26 10.38
C GLU A 225 -1.75 -21.21 11.50
N GLU A 226 -1.74 -21.63 12.77
CA GLU A 226 -1.74 -20.74 13.94
C GLU A 226 -0.39 -20.05 14.10
N LYS A 227 -0.43 -18.72 14.15
CA LYS A 227 0.74 -17.84 14.34
C LYS A 227 0.43 -16.90 15.49
N LEU A 228 1.10 -17.09 16.61
CA LEU A 228 0.89 -16.33 17.83
C LEU A 228 2.18 -15.59 18.19
N LEU A 229 2.03 -14.33 18.57
CA LEU A 229 3.11 -13.53 19.16
C LEU A 229 2.78 -13.28 20.63
N VAL A 230 3.75 -13.50 21.51
CA VAL A 230 3.57 -13.40 22.97
C VAL A 230 4.40 -12.23 23.47
N TYR A 231 3.73 -11.18 23.92
CA TYR A 231 4.34 -9.96 24.46
C TYR A 231 4.21 -9.88 25.97
N GLU A 232 5.02 -9.02 26.58
CA GLU A 232 4.72 -8.53 27.92
C GLU A 232 3.31 -7.90 27.95
N PHE A 233 2.57 -8.15 29.03
CA PHE A 233 1.30 -7.45 29.24
C PHE A 233 1.58 -6.01 29.70
N VAL A 234 1.01 -5.05 28.98
CA VAL A 234 1.11 -3.62 29.29
C VAL A 234 -0.25 -3.18 29.85
N PRO A 235 -0.34 -2.80 31.14
CA PRO A 235 -1.62 -2.75 31.85
C PRO A 235 -2.49 -1.54 31.50
N ASN A 236 -1.87 -0.40 31.19
CA ASN A 236 -2.61 0.75 30.67
C ASN A 236 -2.70 0.60 29.14
N LYS A 237 -3.91 0.79 28.62
CA LYS A 237 -4.23 0.59 27.20
C LYS A 237 -3.38 1.51 26.29
N SER A 238 -3.68 1.48 25.01
CA SER A 238 -3.06 2.39 24.05
C SER A 238 -3.37 3.87 24.35
N LEU A 239 -2.50 4.77 23.89
CA LEU A 239 -2.60 6.20 24.10
C LEU A 239 -3.89 6.79 23.49
N ASP A 240 -4.37 6.25 22.38
CA ASP A 240 -5.63 6.67 21.76
C ASP A 240 -6.86 6.42 22.67
N TYR A 241 -6.84 5.37 23.50
CA TYR A 241 -7.88 5.12 24.49
C TYR A 241 -8.03 6.31 25.45
N PHE A 242 -6.93 6.96 25.83
CA PHE A 242 -6.93 8.11 26.73
C PHE A 242 -7.19 9.43 25.99
N LEU A 243 -6.69 9.58 24.75
CA LEU A 243 -6.86 10.81 23.99
C LEU A 243 -8.30 10.98 23.45
N VAL A 244 -8.98 9.90 23.08
CA VAL A 244 -10.32 9.99 22.48
C VAL A 244 -11.40 10.30 23.53
N ASP A 245 -11.36 9.63 24.68
CA ASP A 245 -12.36 9.79 25.74
C ASP A 245 -12.01 10.96 26.67
N ALA A 246 -12.85 12.01 26.67
CA ALA A 246 -12.65 13.20 27.51
C ALA A 246 -12.52 12.87 29.01
N SER A 247 -13.22 11.84 29.50
CA SER A 247 -13.15 11.42 30.90
C SER A 247 -11.83 10.74 31.26
N LYS A 248 -11.16 10.15 30.27
CA LYS A 248 -9.84 9.52 30.43
C LYS A 248 -8.72 10.51 30.16
N ARG A 249 -8.96 11.49 29.29
CA ARG A 249 -7.99 12.51 28.90
C ARG A 249 -7.51 13.36 30.08
N ILE A 250 -8.34 13.51 31.12
CA ILE A 250 -7.95 14.17 32.38
C ILE A 250 -6.78 13.49 33.09
N LEU A 251 -6.53 12.20 32.82
CA LEU A 251 -5.38 11.45 33.35
C LEU A 251 -4.08 11.76 32.60
N LEU A 252 -4.15 12.51 31.49
CA LEU A 252 -3.02 12.95 30.70
C LEU A 252 -2.80 14.46 30.93
N ASP A 253 -2.35 14.81 32.13
CA ASP A 253 -1.86 16.17 32.43
C ASP A 253 -0.65 16.53 31.55
N TRP A 254 -0.21 17.78 31.60
CA TRP A 254 0.93 18.22 30.79
C TRP A 254 2.20 17.41 31.07
N THR A 255 2.51 17.16 32.35
CA THR A 255 3.68 16.37 32.77
C THR A 255 3.67 14.98 32.14
N THR A 256 2.51 14.30 32.15
CA THR A 256 2.34 12.97 31.58
C THR A 256 2.50 13.01 30.06
N ARG A 257 1.87 13.99 29.38
CA ARG A 257 2.02 14.18 27.92
C ARG A 257 3.48 14.47 27.52
N HIS A 258 4.15 15.34 28.26
CA HIS A 258 5.58 15.62 28.10
C HIS A 258 6.41 14.33 28.20
N ASN A 259 6.19 13.53 29.23
CA ASN A 259 6.91 12.28 29.46
C ASN A 259 6.64 11.25 28.35
N ILE A 260 5.40 11.18 27.86
CA ILE A 260 4.99 10.34 26.74
C ILE A 260 5.74 10.78 25.46
N ILE A 261 5.73 12.07 25.11
CA ILE A 261 6.44 12.58 23.92
C ILE A 261 7.94 12.27 24.01
N GLY A 262 8.56 12.52 25.17
CA GLY A 262 9.98 12.22 25.40
C GLY A 262 10.30 10.73 25.37
N GLY A 263 9.41 9.87 25.89
CA GLY A 263 9.57 8.41 25.83
C GLY A 263 9.44 7.84 24.42
N ILE A 264 8.47 8.32 23.63
CA ILE A 264 8.32 7.95 22.21
C ILE A 264 9.56 8.38 21.43
N SER A 265 10.03 9.62 21.63
CA SER A 265 11.26 10.14 21.00
C SER A 265 12.47 9.22 21.24
N ARG A 266 12.69 8.80 22.49
CA ARG A 266 13.76 7.86 22.84
C ARG A 266 13.58 6.49 22.18
N GLY A 267 12.36 5.97 22.14
CA GLY A 267 12.05 4.70 21.48
C GLY A 267 12.38 4.73 19.98
N ILE A 268 11.97 5.78 19.26
CA ILE A 268 12.25 5.91 17.82
C ILE A 268 13.74 6.16 17.57
N LEU A 269 14.38 7.01 18.38
CA LEU A 269 15.83 7.25 18.30
C LEU A 269 16.61 5.93 18.40
N TYR A 270 16.23 5.08 19.37
CA TYR A 270 16.81 3.76 19.50
C TYR A 270 16.65 2.92 18.22
N LEU A 271 15.45 2.87 17.62
CA LEU A 271 15.21 2.13 16.38
C LEU A 271 16.06 2.64 15.20
N HIS A 272 16.26 3.95 15.12
CA HIS A 272 16.94 4.59 13.99
C HIS A 272 18.47 4.56 14.10
N GLN A 273 19.02 4.64 15.31
CA GLN A 273 20.44 4.90 15.53
C GLN A 273 21.11 3.98 16.56
N ASP A 274 20.46 3.69 17.69
CA ASP A 274 21.14 3.01 18.82
C ASP A 274 20.97 1.48 18.81
N SER A 275 20.00 0.95 18.05
CA SER A 275 19.85 -0.48 17.87
C SER A 275 20.90 -1.04 16.92
N ARG A 276 21.22 -2.33 17.10
CA ARG A 276 22.18 -3.06 16.23
C ARG A 276 21.82 -2.99 14.73
N LEU A 277 20.54 -2.87 14.43
CA LEU A 277 20.00 -2.75 13.08
C LEU A 277 19.22 -1.44 13.00
N LYS A 278 19.34 -0.71 11.89
CA LYS A 278 18.48 0.44 11.61
C LYS A 278 17.09 -0.05 11.24
N ILE A 279 16.08 0.34 12.00
CA ILE A 279 14.70 -0.13 11.84
C ILE A 279 13.78 1.05 11.59
N ILE A 280 12.98 0.97 10.52
CA ILE A 280 11.92 1.93 10.22
C ILE A 280 10.58 1.31 10.61
N HIS A 281 9.81 1.94 11.49
CA HIS A 281 8.58 1.39 12.04
C HIS A 281 7.43 1.38 11.03
N ARG A 282 7.24 2.48 10.29
CA ARG A 282 6.24 2.71 9.22
C ARG A 282 4.77 2.79 9.65
N ASP A 283 4.42 2.42 10.87
CA ASP A 283 3.05 2.58 11.41
C ASP A 283 3.03 3.17 12.82
N LEU A 284 3.73 4.29 13.03
CA LEU A 284 3.64 5.02 14.29
C LEU A 284 2.31 5.79 14.35
N LYS A 285 1.52 5.52 15.38
CA LYS A 285 0.20 6.13 15.66
C LYS A 285 -0.16 5.96 17.12
N ALA A 286 -1.14 6.73 17.61
CA ALA A 286 -1.51 6.70 19.03
C ALA A 286 -1.98 5.31 19.50
N SER A 287 -2.66 4.54 18.66
CA SER A 287 -3.09 3.17 19.01
C SER A 287 -1.92 2.18 19.16
N ASN A 288 -0.75 2.50 18.60
CA ASN A 288 0.46 1.68 18.68
C ASN A 288 1.41 2.15 19.79
N ILE A 289 1.00 3.13 20.62
CA ILE A 289 1.72 3.54 21.83
C ILE A 289 0.95 2.99 23.03
N LEU A 290 1.44 1.93 23.67
CA LEU A 290 0.87 1.40 24.91
C LEU A 290 1.44 2.14 26.13
N LEU A 291 0.72 2.13 27.25
CA LEU A 291 1.15 2.80 28.48
C LEU A 291 1.40 1.76 29.59
N ASP A 292 2.57 1.78 30.22
CA ASP A 292 2.80 0.90 31.37
C ASP A 292 2.10 1.41 32.65
N ALA A 293 2.25 0.69 33.76
CA ALA A 293 1.60 1.00 35.03
C ALA A 293 1.86 2.43 35.52
N ASP A 294 3.01 3.00 35.15
CA ASP A 294 3.46 4.33 35.52
C ASP A 294 3.19 5.37 34.41
N MET A 295 2.32 5.04 33.45
CA MET A 295 1.98 5.87 32.28
C MET A 295 3.16 6.18 31.35
N ASN A 296 4.23 5.37 31.38
CA ASN A 296 5.32 5.53 30.41
C ASN A 296 4.97 4.86 29.07
N PRO A 297 5.39 5.45 27.94
CA PRO A 297 5.05 4.94 26.63
C PRO A 297 5.92 3.74 26.23
N LYS A 298 5.28 2.77 25.58
CA LYS A 298 5.91 1.63 24.91
C LYS A 298 5.38 1.52 23.47
N ILE A 299 6.27 1.64 22.50
CA ILE A 299 5.94 1.48 21.07
C ILE A 299 5.70 0.01 20.78
N ALA A 300 4.58 -0.29 20.13
CA ALA A 300 4.10 -1.62 19.79
C ALA A 300 3.85 -1.75 18.27
N ASP A 301 3.56 -2.99 17.85
CA ASP A 301 3.18 -3.37 16.49
C ASP A 301 4.24 -3.12 15.40
N PHE A 302 5.20 -4.06 15.33
CA PHE A 302 6.29 -4.01 14.36
C PHE A 302 6.00 -4.84 13.11
N GLY A 303 4.75 -5.24 12.87
CA GLY A 303 4.37 -6.05 11.71
C GLY A 303 4.78 -5.41 10.37
N MET A 304 4.76 -4.08 10.31
CA MET A 304 5.13 -3.30 9.12
C MET A 304 6.58 -2.81 9.09
N ALA A 305 7.35 -3.04 10.16
CA ALA A 305 8.70 -2.51 10.28
C ALA A 305 9.64 -3.01 9.17
N ARG A 306 10.74 -2.30 8.91
CA ARG A 306 11.75 -2.72 7.93
C ARG A 306 13.15 -2.51 8.48
N ILE A 307 14.00 -3.51 8.28
CA ILE A 307 15.44 -3.42 8.59
C ILE A 307 16.13 -2.79 7.39
N PHE A 308 16.84 -1.70 7.63
CA PHE A 308 17.71 -1.04 6.67
C PHE A 308 19.14 -1.54 6.80
N GLY A 309 19.84 -1.64 5.67
CA GLY A 309 21.29 -1.75 5.67
C GLY A 309 21.94 -0.52 6.31
N MET A 310 23.16 -0.63 6.84
CA MET A 310 23.84 0.48 7.53
C MET A 310 23.91 1.74 6.67
N ASP A 311 24.26 1.59 5.39
CA ASP A 311 24.39 2.69 4.43
C ASP A 311 23.07 3.07 3.73
N GLN A 312 22.00 2.29 3.95
CA GLN A 312 20.72 2.56 3.33
C GLN A 312 20.02 3.73 4.05
N THR A 313 19.62 4.72 3.27
CA THR A 313 18.95 5.95 3.75
C THR A 313 17.49 6.01 3.31
N VAL A 314 17.16 5.46 2.15
CA VAL A 314 15.82 5.43 1.56
C VAL A 314 15.57 4.03 0.97
N ASP A 315 14.32 3.59 1.01
CA ASP A 315 13.85 2.40 0.31
C ASP A 315 12.51 2.67 -0.38
N ASN A 316 12.14 1.82 -1.33
CA ASN A 316 10.91 1.93 -2.10
C ASN A 316 10.09 0.65 -1.95
N THR A 317 8.77 0.79 -1.97
CA THR A 317 7.87 -0.36 -1.98
C THR A 317 6.71 -0.14 -2.95
N SER A 318 6.29 -1.21 -3.61
CA SER A 318 5.05 -1.20 -4.41
C SER A 318 3.79 -1.35 -3.56
N ARG A 319 3.94 -1.65 -2.26
CA ARG A 319 2.86 -1.94 -1.33
C ARG A 319 2.87 -0.92 -0.20
N VAL A 320 2.06 0.11 -0.35
CA VAL A 320 1.84 1.13 0.69
C VAL A 320 0.92 0.54 1.76
N VAL A 321 1.45 0.47 2.98
CA VAL A 321 0.81 -0.03 4.21
C VAL A 321 1.01 0.96 5.35
N GLY A 322 0.07 1.02 6.28
CA GLY A 322 0.12 1.93 7.43
C GLY A 322 -1.18 2.71 7.55
N THR A 323 -1.22 3.58 8.55
CA THR A 323 -2.46 4.25 8.93
C THR A 323 -2.57 5.63 8.28
N PHE A 324 -3.70 5.87 7.61
CA PHE A 324 -3.94 7.14 6.94
C PHE A 324 -3.88 8.31 7.93
N GLY A 325 -3.31 9.42 7.49
CA GLY A 325 -3.09 10.61 8.30
C GLY A 325 -1.75 10.64 9.03
N TYR A 326 -1.15 9.48 9.33
CA TYR A 326 0.22 9.39 9.87
C TYR A 326 1.26 9.13 8.78
N MET A 327 0.82 8.67 7.61
CA MET A 327 1.70 8.42 6.47
C MET A 327 2.15 9.73 5.80
N PRO A 328 3.45 9.90 5.54
CA PRO A 328 3.97 11.08 4.85
C PRO A 328 3.66 11.04 3.34
N PRO A 329 3.63 12.20 2.65
CA PRO A 329 3.22 12.29 1.25
C PRO A 329 4.09 11.45 0.31
N GLU A 330 5.42 11.46 0.48
CA GLU A 330 6.33 10.72 -0.39
C GLU A 330 6.10 9.21 -0.34
N TYR A 331 5.65 8.72 0.80
CA TYR A 331 5.33 7.32 1.00
C TYR A 331 4.00 6.94 0.35
N VAL A 332 2.99 7.79 0.50
CA VAL A 332 1.67 7.58 -0.14
C VAL A 332 1.76 7.67 -1.65
N THR A 333 2.50 8.65 -2.18
CA THR A 333 2.56 8.92 -3.63
C THR A 333 3.55 8.02 -4.36
N HIS A 334 4.71 7.73 -3.76
CA HIS A 334 5.82 7.05 -4.44
C HIS A 334 6.22 5.72 -3.79
N GLY A 335 5.61 5.35 -2.66
CA GLY A 335 6.03 4.19 -1.89
C GLY A 335 7.41 4.34 -1.25
N GLN A 336 7.94 5.57 -1.16
CA GLN A 336 9.25 5.87 -0.60
C GLN A 336 9.18 5.97 0.92
N PHE A 337 10.05 5.25 1.62
CA PHE A 337 10.12 5.34 3.08
C PHE A 337 11.56 5.37 3.58
N SER A 338 11.73 6.01 4.74
CA SER A 338 13.02 6.21 5.40
C SER A 338 12.81 6.50 6.89
N MET A 339 13.88 6.78 7.62
CA MET A 339 13.79 7.35 8.98
C MET A 339 12.92 8.61 9.03
N LYS A 340 12.92 9.42 7.95
CA LYS A 340 12.11 10.64 7.87
C LYS A 340 10.61 10.36 7.75
N SER A 341 10.23 9.13 7.40
CA SER A 341 8.82 8.72 7.40
C SER A 341 8.31 8.53 8.82
N ASP A 342 9.08 7.88 9.69
CA ASP A 342 8.75 7.77 11.11
C ASP A 342 8.79 9.14 11.81
N VAL A 343 9.70 10.03 11.41
CA VAL A 343 9.75 11.42 11.91
C VAL A 343 8.43 12.14 11.61
N TYR A 344 7.90 12.01 10.40
CA TYR A 344 6.61 12.62 10.05
C TYR A 344 5.49 12.09 10.94
N SER A 345 5.37 10.76 11.08
CA SER A 345 4.37 10.14 11.94
C SER A 345 4.52 10.56 13.42
N PHE A 346 5.75 10.74 13.89
CA PHE A 346 6.04 11.28 15.22
C PHE A 346 5.59 12.74 15.37
N GLY A 347 5.78 13.57 14.35
CA GLY A 347 5.24 14.93 14.31
C GLY A 347 3.73 14.97 14.47
N VAL A 348 3.01 14.10 13.73
CA VAL A 348 1.55 13.94 13.87
C VAL A 348 1.17 13.52 15.29
N LEU A 349 1.90 12.58 15.90
CA LEU A 349 1.70 12.15 17.28
C LEU A 349 1.85 13.31 18.29
N ILE A 350 2.87 14.16 18.15
CA ILE A 350 3.05 15.33 19.02
C ILE A 350 1.80 16.22 18.95
N LEU A 351 1.33 16.54 17.74
CA LEU A 351 0.18 17.41 17.53
C LEU A 351 -1.11 16.79 18.09
N GLU A 352 -1.28 15.49 17.94
CA GLU A 352 -2.43 14.74 18.47
C GLU A 352 -2.42 14.69 20.00
N ILE A 353 -1.25 14.45 20.62
CA ILE A 353 -1.07 14.46 22.07
C ILE A 353 -1.38 15.83 22.66
N ILE A 354 -0.88 16.91 22.06
CA ILE A 354 -1.07 18.28 22.60
C ILE A 354 -2.51 18.74 22.45
N SER A 355 -3.13 18.43 21.30
CA SER A 355 -4.49 18.89 21.01
C SER A 355 -5.58 18.06 21.65
N GLY A 356 -5.30 16.79 21.99
CA GLY A 356 -6.33 15.82 22.37
C GLY A 356 -7.32 15.53 21.24
N LYS A 357 -7.01 15.93 19.99
CA LYS A 357 -7.88 15.76 18.81
C LYS A 357 -7.34 14.63 17.94
N LYS A 358 -8.19 13.65 17.63
CA LYS A 358 -7.83 12.51 16.79
C LYS A 358 -7.51 12.97 15.36
N ASN A 359 -6.40 12.52 14.78
CA ASN A 359 -6.08 12.92 13.41
C ASN A 359 -7.13 12.46 12.38
N SER A 360 -7.76 11.30 12.61
CA SER A 360 -8.81 10.77 11.73
C SER A 360 -10.16 11.49 11.83
N SER A 361 -10.35 12.43 12.76
CA SER A 361 -11.63 13.18 12.88
C SER A 361 -11.68 14.44 12.01
N PHE A 362 -10.61 14.79 11.31
CA PHE A 362 -10.53 16.04 10.55
C PHE A 362 -11.19 15.99 9.16
N TYR A 363 -11.74 14.85 8.72
CA TYR A 363 -12.35 14.69 7.40
C TYR A 363 -13.57 15.58 7.08
N GLN A 364 -14.05 16.44 7.99
CA GLN A 364 -15.25 17.26 7.75
C GLN A 364 -15.26 18.54 8.60
N ILE A 365 -14.37 19.49 8.29
CA ILE A 365 -14.52 20.89 8.74
C ILE A 365 -14.48 21.77 7.49
N ASP A 366 -15.62 22.39 7.17
CA ASP A 366 -15.83 23.43 6.14
C ASP A 366 -15.63 23.03 4.66
N GLY A 367 -15.97 21.79 4.28
CA GLY A 367 -15.95 21.36 2.86
C GLY A 367 -14.56 21.28 2.23
N LEU A 368 -13.51 21.56 2.99
CA LEU A 368 -12.11 21.33 2.67
C LEU A 368 -11.66 20.06 3.39
N VAL A 369 -10.96 19.15 2.69
CA VAL A 369 -10.31 18.00 3.33
C VAL A 369 -9.16 18.52 4.16
N ASN A 370 -9.44 18.95 5.39
CA ASN A 370 -8.45 19.36 6.36
C ASN A 370 -8.01 18.11 7.12
N ASN A 371 -6.72 17.96 7.42
CA ASN A 371 -6.23 16.98 8.38
C ASN A 371 -5.65 17.76 9.58
N LEU A 372 -5.30 17.09 10.68
CA LEU A 372 -4.77 17.78 11.87
C LEU A 372 -3.58 18.67 11.49
N VAL A 373 -2.70 18.17 10.62
CA VAL A 373 -1.50 18.87 10.18
C VAL A 373 -1.83 20.18 9.44
N THR A 374 -2.77 20.18 8.51
CA THR A 374 -3.17 21.40 7.79
C THR A 374 -3.90 22.40 8.68
N TYR A 375 -4.68 21.93 9.65
CA TYR A 375 -5.28 22.79 10.66
C TYR A 375 -4.23 23.50 11.53
N VAL A 376 -3.25 22.76 12.04
CA VAL A 376 -2.16 23.33 12.85
C VAL A 376 -1.31 24.30 12.03
N TRP A 377 -1.06 24.01 10.75
CA TRP A 377 -0.34 24.93 9.87
C TRP A 377 -1.04 26.28 9.72
N ARG A 378 -2.38 26.31 9.60
CA ARG A 378 -3.13 27.57 9.57
C ARG A 378 -3.02 28.35 10.87
N LEU A 379 -3.04 27.66 12.01
CA LEU A 379 -2.81 28.30 13.32
C LEU A 379 -1.40 28.89 13.40
N TRP A 380 -0.39 28.23 12.82
CA TRP A 380 0.95 28.77 12.72
C TRP A 380 1.00 30.05 11.88
N GLU A 381 0.42 30.03 10.67
CA GLU A 381 0.36 31.20 9.78
C GLU A 381 -0.37 32.39 10.43
N ASN A 382 -1.44 32.11 11.17
CA ASN A 382 -2.25 33.10 11.88
C ASN A 382 -1.71 33.47 13.27
N LYS A 383 -0.53 32.97 13.67
CA LYS A 383 0.09 33.21 14.99
C LYS A 383 -0.82 32.87 16.18
N SER A 384 -1.60 31.80 16.04
CA SER A 384 -2.66 31.36 16.97
C SER A 384 -2.41 29.92 17.47
N LEU A 385 -1.16 29.46 17.51
CA LEU A 385 -0.80 28.13 18.04
C LEU A 385 -1.37 27.80 19.43
N PRO A 386 -1.48 28.75 20.39
CA PRO A 386 -2.10 28.47 21.69
C PRO A 386 -3.54 27.95 21.61
N ASP A 387 -4.26 28.17 20.51
CA ASP A 387 -5.63 27.68 20.30
C ASP A 387 -5.69 26.17 20.01
N LEU A 388 -4.53 25.55 19.70
CA LEU A 388 -4.43 24.10 19.56
C LEU A 388 -4.46 23.37 20.90
N ILE A 389 -3.98 24.03 21.97
CA ILE A 389 -3.73 23.40 23.28
C ILE A 389 -5.04 22.91 23.88
N ASP A 390 -5.06 21.64 24.26
CA ASP A 390 -6.20 21.03 24.92
C ASP A 390 -6.53 21.75 26.23
N LEU A 391 -7.82 22.07 26.42
CA LEU A 391 -8.31 22.73 27.63
C LEU A 391 -7.96 21.95 28.89
N GLY A 392 -7.90 20.61 28.81
CA GLY A 392 -7.56 19.74 29.93
C GLY A 392 -6.11 19.87 30.44
N ILE A 393 -5.21 20.53 29.72
CA ILE A 393 -3.84 20.82 30.16
C ILE A 393 -3.51 22.31 30.21
N LYS A 394 -4.43 23.17 29.75
CA LYS A 394 -4.16 24.59 29.51
C LYS A 394 -3.88 25.36 30.81
N GLU A 395 -4.51 24.96 31.91
CA GLU A 395 -4.34 25.60 33.22
C GLU A 395 -3.04 25.18 33.93
N ASP A 396 -2.54 23.98 33.62
CA ASP A 396 -1.40 23.35 34.33
C ASP A 396 -0.07 23.44 33.57
N CYS A 397 -0.02 24.16 32.44
CA CYS A 397 1.15 24.18 31.56
C CYS A 397 1.74 25.58 31.35
N ASN A 398 3.05 25.62 31.10
CA ASN A 398 3.67 26.79 30.51
C ASN A 398 3.33 26.82 29.02
N ILE A 399 2.51 27.78 28.59
CA ILE A 399 2.04 27.90 27.20
C ILE A 399 3.21 27.99 26.22
N ASP A 400 4.29 28.71 26.55
CA ASP A 400 5.45 28.85 25.67
C ASP A 400 6.20 27.52 25.49
N GLU A 401 6.25 26.71 26.55
CA GLU A 401 6.79 25.35 26.50
C GLU A 401 5.94 24.47 25.56
N VAL A 402 4.62 24.48 25.72
CA VAL A 402 3.72 23.70 24.86
C VAL A 402 3.82 24.16 23.40
N VAL A 403 3.84 25.47 23.16
CA VAL A 403 4.00 26.06 21.82
C VAL A 403 5.33 25.63 21.18
N ARG A 404 6.41 25.55 21.96
CA ARG A 404 7.68 24.99 21.49
C ARG A 404 7.53 23.55 21.00
N TYR A 405 6.76 22.70 21.69
CA TYR A 405 6.53 21.33 21.26
C TYR A 405 5.66 21.26 19.99
N ILE A 406 4.65 22.13 19.87
CA ILE A 406 3.86 22.27 18.63
C ILE A 406 4.77 22.64 17.45
N HIS A 407 5.70 23.58 17.67
CA HIS A 407 6.69 23.97 16.66
C HIS A 407 7.59 22.79 16.25
N ILE A 408 8.09 21.99 17.22
CA ILE A 408 8.84 20.77 16.90
C ILE A 408 7.98 19.79 16.08
N GLY A 409 6.70 19.64 16.43
CA GLY A 409 5.74 18.85 15.65
C GLY A 409 5.64 19.33 14.19
N LEU A 410 5.55 20.64 13.97
CA LEU A 410 5.54 21.26 12.63
C LEU A 410 6.82 21.00 11.84
N LEU A 411 7.99 21.06 12.47
CA LEU A 411 9.26 20.72 11.82
C LEU A 411 9.32 19.26 11.36
N CYS A 412 8.64 18.37 12.08
CA CYS A 412 8.59 16.95 11.74
C CYS A 412 7.69 16.63 10.54
N VAL A 413 6.64 17.42 10.29
CA VAL A 413 5.61 17.14 9.27
C VAL A 413 5.80 17.89 7.94
N GLN A 414 6.97 18.53 7.75
CA GLN A 414 7.29 19.28 6.52
C GLN A 414 7.19 18.40 5.26
N GLU A 415 6.79 19.01 4.14
CA GLU A 415 6.54 18.28 2.87
C GLU A 415 7.74 17.47 2.41
N ASN A 416 8.90 18.11 2.29
CA ASN A 416 10.11 17.45 1.84
C ASN A 416 10.80 16.71 3.00
N PRO A 417 11.07 15.40 2.86
CA PRO A 417 11.78 14.62 3.88
C PRO A 417 13.14 15.18 4.27
N ALA A 418 13.83 15.89 3.37
CA ALA A 418 15.14 16.48 3.64
C ALA A 418 15.07 17.55 4.75
N ASP A 419 13.99 18.33 4.79
CA ASP A 419 13.81 19.47 5.69
C ASP A 419 13.41 19.03 7.12
N ARG A 420 12.86 17.82 7.25
CA ARG A 420 12.51 17.23 8.55
C ARG A 420 13.77 16.96 9.39
N PRO A 421 13.82 17.32 10.68
CA PRO A 421 14.98 17.03 11.52
C PRO A 421 15.17 15.51 11.73
N THR A 422 16.36 15.11 12.18
CA THR A 422 16.60 13.71 12.60
C THR A 422 16.08 13.49 14.01
N MET A 423 15.83 12.22 14.41
CA MET A 423 15.38 11.93 15.78
C MET A 423 16.35 12.39 16.87
N SER A 424 17.67 12.36 16.61
CA SER A 424 18.65 12.88 17.58
C SER A 424 18.55 14.39 17.74
N THR A 425 18.39 15.13 16.64
CA THR A 425 18.11 16.58 16.66
C THR A 425 16.81 16.88 17.39
N ILE A 426 15.75 16.12 17.13
CA ILE A 426 14.45 16.29 17.79
C ILE A 426 14.59 16.03 19.30
N HIS A 427 15.29 14.98 19.70
CA HIS A 427 15.54 14.67 21.10
C HIS A 427 16.29 15.81 21.82
N GLN A 428 17.27 16.44 21.16
CA GLN A 428 17.95 17.63 21.68
C GLN A 428 17.00 18.83 21.80
N MET A 429 16.17 19.08 20.77
CA MET A 429 15.19 20.19 20.78
C MET A 429 14.17 20.06 21.91
N LEU A 430 13.74 18.83 22.22
CA LEU A 430 12.81 18.50 23.31
C LEU A 430 13.46 18.64 24.70
N THR A 431 14.73 18.27 24.85
CA THR A 431 15.41 18.25 26.16
C THR A 431 16.14 19.56 26.50
N THR A 432 16.45 20.37 25.50
CA THR A 432 17.27 21.58 25.65
C THR A 432 16.51 22.82 25.19
N SER A 433 15.92 23.54 26.14
CA SER A 433 15.09 24.73 25.87
C SER A 433 15.86 25.89 25.23
N SER A 434 17.19 25.94 25.40
CA SER A 434 18.04 26.99 24.82
C SER A 434 18.32 26.84 23.32
N ILE A 435 17.96 25.71 22.70
CA ILE A 435 18.13 25.52 21.26
C ILE A 435 17.09 26.37 20.51
N THR A 436 17.57 27.25 19.64
CA THR A 436 16.74 28.01 18.71
C THR A 436 16.15 27.08 17.65
N LEU A 437 14.82 27.10 17.50
CA LEU A 437 14.13 26.29 16.49
C LEU A 437 14.08 27.03 15.14
N PRO A 438 14.37 26.37 14.01
CA PRO A 438 14.21 26.96 12.69
C PRO A 438 12.74 27.21 12.38
N VAL A 439 12.45 28.15 11.47
CA VAL A 439 11.09 28.38 10.97
C VAL A 439 10.63 27.14 10.19
N PRO A 440 9.45 26.54 10.49
CA PRO A 440 8.97 25.37 9.78
C PRO A 440 8.50 25.77 8.37
N LEU A 441 8.72 24.86 7.41
CA LEU A 441 8.18 24.94 6.05
C LEU A 441 6.81 24.25 5.96
N PRO A 442 6.02 24.51 4.91
CA PRO A 442 4.69 23.92 4.75
C PRO A 442 4.70 22.38 4.81
N PRO A 443 3.68 21.77 5.44
CA PRO A 443 3.56 20.32 5.48
C PRO A 443 3.09 19.73 4.15
N GLY A 444 3.40 18.45 3.96
CA GLY A 444 2.86 17.66 2.86
C GLY A 444 1.35 17.48 2.99
N PHE A 445 0.63 17.41 1.85
CA PHE A 445 -0.85 17.40 1.76
C PHE A 445 -1.55 18.76 1.84
N PHE A 446 -0.88 19.85 1.45
CA PHE A 446 -1.60 20.99 0.90
C PHE A 446 -2.25 20.59 -0.43
N PHE A 447 -3.48 20.06 -0.38
CA PHE A 447 -4.42 20.22 -1.50
C PHE A 447 -4.89 21.68 -1.53
N GLY A 448 -3.94 22.61 -1.65
CA GLY A 448 -4.23 23.99 -1.94
C GLY A 448 -4.65 24.06 -3.39
N ASN A 449 -5.90 24.47 -3.63
CA ASN A 449 -6.35 24.97 -4.92
C ASN A 449 -5.26 25.85 -5.53
N ARG A 450 -4.63 25.40 -6.62
CA ARG A 450 -3.98 26.29 -7.58
C ARG A 450 -5.07 27.09 -8.27
N SER A 451 -5.64 28.05 -7.58
CA SER A 451 -6.47 29.10 -8.16
C SER A 451 -5.75 30.42 -7.93
N GLY A 452 -5.13 30.94 -8.99
CA GLY A 452 -4.73 32.34 -9.08
C GLY A 452 -3.23 32.60 -9.10
N THR A 453 -2.62 32.50 -10.29
CA THR A 453 -1.73 33.57 -10.74
C THR A 453 -1.64 33.55 -12.26
N THR A 454 -2.10 34.64 -12.85
CA THR A 454 -1.96 35.00 -14.26
C THR A 454 -0.49 35.24 -14.62
N SER A 455 0.03 34.47 -15.58
CA SER A 455 1.11 34.93 -16.47
C SER A 455 1.08 34.15 -17.78
N SER A 456 1.15 34.91 -18.87
CA SER A 456 0.94 34.58 -20.28
C SER A 456 1.78 33.42 -20.85
N SER A 457 1.13 32.67 -21.75
CA SER A 457 1.66 31.95 -22.92
C SER A 457 3.18 31.72 -23.06
N GLN A 458 3.60 30.44 -23.07
CA GLN A 458 4.12 29.75 -24.26
C GLN A 458 4.46 28.29 -23.92
N GLY A 459 4.21 27.39 -24.89
CA GLY A 459 4.05 25.96 -24.66
C GLY A 459 5.33 25.17 -24.37
N LEU A 460 5.11 24.00 -23.77
CA LEU A 460 5.88 22.76 -23.93
C LEU A 460 5.03 21.62 -23.34
N GLU A 461 4.74 20.64 -24.18
CA GLU A 461 3.99 19.42 -23.85
C GLU A 461 4.64 18.64 -22.68
N PRO A 462 3.86 18.07 -21.74
CA PRO A 462 4.38 17.13 -20.75
C PRO A 462 4.44 15.72 -21.34
N ASN A 463 5.66 15.17 -21.42
CA ASN A 463 5.88 13.75 -21.67
C ASN A 463 5.12 12.89 -20.64
N GLN A 464 4.31 11.97 -21.15
CA GLN A 464 3.58 10.97 -20.37
C GLN A 464 4.57 10.03 -19.65
N SER A 465 4.72 10.19 -18.33
CA SER A 465 5.27 9.12 -17.48
C SER A 465 4.15 8.19 -17.05
N SER A 466 4.29 6.91 -17.39
CA SER A 466 3.38 5.82 -17.05
C SER A 466 3.05 5.79 -15.54
N SER A 467 1.81 6.04 -15.17
CA SER A 467 1.32 5.78 -13.82
C SER A 467 1.25 4.26 -13.61
N LYS A 468 2.20 3.73 -12.84
CA LYS A 468 2.03 2.41 -12.22
C LYS A 468 0.98 2.60 -11.11
N SER A 469 -0.14 1.89 -11.20
CA SER A 469 -1.12 1.84 -10.12
C SER A 469 -0.51 1.11 -8.93
N PHE A 470 -0.38 1.78 -7.79
CA PHE A 470 0.05 1.18 -6.53
C PHE A 470 -1.15 0.53 -5.83
N THR A 471 -0.96 -0.64 -5.24
CA THR A 471 -1.99 -1.30 -4.43
C THR A 471 -1.90 -0.76 -3.01
N CYS A 472 -2.86 0.06 -2.61
CA CYS A 472 -2.97 0.58 -1.25
C CYS A 472 -3.83 -0.38 -0.41
N SER A 473 -3.31 -0.92 0.68
CA SER A 473 -4.12 -1.61 1.68
C SER A 473 -4.20 -0.70 2.92
N VAL A 474 -5.36 -0.06 3.09
CA VAL A 474 -5.65 0.86 4.20
C VAL A 474 -6.18 0.04 5.36
N ASP A 475 -5.58 0.19 6.54
CA ASP A 475 -6.19 -0.26 7.79
C ASP A 475 -7.19 0.82 8.22
N GLU A 476 -8.45 0.71 7.78
CA GLU A 476 -9.52 1.57 8.27
C GLU A 476 -9.75 1.22 9.74
N ALA A 477 -9.32 2.12 10.65
CA ALA A 477 -9.53 1.99 12.07
C ALA A 477 -11.04 1.79 12.34
N THR A 478 -11.43 0.55 12.64
CA THR A 478 -12.83 0.17 12.78
C THR A 478 -13.32 0.60 14.16
N ILE A 479 -14.52 1.20 14.17
CA ILE A 479 -15.22 1.70 15.35
C ILE A 479 -15.31 0.58 16.40
N THR A 480 -14.73 0.81 17.57
CA THR A 480 -15.00 -0.05 18.73
C THR A 480 -16.22 0.50 19.45
N GLU A 481 -17.39 -0.09 19.21
CA GLU A 481 -18.48 -0.03 20.18
C GLU A 481 -18.10 -0.95 21.35
N VAL A 482 -17.66 -0.34 22.45
CA VAL A 482 -17.52 -1.07 23.72
C VAL A 482 -18.83 -0.85 24.48
N ASN A 483 -19.64 -1.89 24.58
CA ASN A 483 -20.82 -1.86 25.44
C ASN A 483 -20.38 -1.60 26.89
N PRO A 484 -20.90 -0.55 27.55
CA PRO A 484 -20.64 -0.33 28.96
C PRO A 484 -21.34 -1.41 29.79
N ARG A 485 -20.65 -1.90 30.84
CA ARG A 485 -21.34 -2.29 32.07
C ARG A 485 -21.33 -1.10 33.00
#